data_AF-A0A6J6NZ76-F1
#
_entry.id   AF-A0A6J6NZ76-F1
#
_cell.length_a   1.000
_cell.length_b   1.000
_cell.length_c   1.000
_cell.angle_alpha   90.00
_cell.angle_beta   90.00
_cell.angle_gamma   90.00
#
_symmetry.space_group_name_H-M   'P 1'
#
loop_
_entity.id
_entity.type
_entity.pdbx_description
1 polymer ?
#
loop_
_entity_poly.entity_id
_entity_poly.type
_entity_poly.pdbx_seq_one_letter_code
_entity_poly.pdbx_strand_id
1 'polypeptide(L)'
;MKRALFVITLLFTSIFVMPAANASDVAIYVTEPTHRQIDGLFIDDELVANLAYDGRLGQLVFNPPRGNRNWFIDPQLIEEVKAMTSDYSIVGGESGVGGVVAKNWLNQLTAITRGDRITALAYGNPSGYWISKLAQSKSDFYLQFGAKRLTAALNRQVSQLAKYPSAKAPKLDFLTIQTFRHSQIVLKLNSQYMSPEEIEKFQSQSASILHPDLKVGHRTMLGLDLASSTEKLANKIRLAPGRFTITSTKQNLPITLINDFPNPAKVSLEIGTLNGKVLVESVPTQIVNGNSKIQVMIPVEVVTSGQSELSVKIFSEKHKLLGDEVIYPVTLKVISPIATWITTGGAIILFVSALVQSFRRIRRKRL
;
A
#
# COMPACT_ATOMS: atom_id res chain seq x y z
N MET A 1 -60.32 -71.94 48.16
CA MET A 1 -59.27 -72.75 47.48
C MET A 1 -59.94 -73.27 46.19
N LYS A 2 -59.46 -73.12 44.95
CA LYS A 2 -58.13 -72.93 44.38
C LYS A 2 -58.22 -72.10 43.09
N ARG A 3 -57.36 -71.08 43.03
CA ARG A 3 -56.70 -70.40 41.91
C ARG A 3 -56.99 -70.93 40.48
N ALA A 4 -57.55 -70.08 39.63
CA ALA A 4 -57.37 -70.12 38.18
C ALA A 4 -56.56 -68.87 37.81
N LEU A 5 -55.32 -69.07 37.35
CA LEU A 5 -54.40 -67.99 36.98
C LEU A 5 -54.25 -67.96 35.45
N PHE A 6 -54.31 -66.73 34.94
CA PHE A 6 -54.23 -66.25 33.57
C PHE A 6 -53.11 -66.85 32.71
N VAL A 7 -53.43 -67.05 31.43
CA VAL A 7 -52.52 -67.48 30.36
C VAL A 7 -52.22 -66.29 29.43
N ILE A 8 -50.92 -66.03 29.28
CA ILE A 8 -50.19 -65.46 28.11
C ILE A 8 -50.60 -64.08 27.58
N THR A 9 -49.74 -63.07 27.78
CA THR A 9 -49.05 -62.38 26.67
C THR A 9 -47.83 -61.63 27.22
N LEU A 10 -46.62 -62.12 26.94
CA LEU A 10 -45.36 -61.41 27.23
C LEU A 10 -44.78 -61.01 25.88
N LEU A 11 -45.16 -59.82 25.41
CA LEU A 11 -44.67 -59.22 24.18
C LEU A 11 -43.25 -58.72 24.44
N PHE A 12 -42.24 -59.42 23.92
CA PHE A 12 -40.86 -58.95 23.90
C PHE A 12 -40.77 -57.73 22.97
N THR A 13 -40.71 -56.52 23.54
CA THR A 13 -40.28 -55.31 22.82
C THR A 13 -38.75 -55.27 22.82
N SER A 14 -38.14 -55.93 21.83
CA SER A 14 -36.74 -55.71 21.49
C SER A 14 -36.57 -54.30 20.93
N ILE A 15 -36.27 -53.33 21.80
CA ILE A 15 -35.82 -52.00 21.38
C ILE A 15 -34.42 -52.18 20.78
N PHE A 16 -34.34 -52.24 19.46
CA PHE A 16 -33.09 -51.99 18.74
C PHE A 16 -32.70 -50.52 19.00
N VAL A 17 -31.86 -50.28 20.01
CA VAL A 17 -31.09 -49.04 20.08
C VAL A 17 -30.07 -49.11 18.97
N MET A 18 -30.45 -48.65 17.77
CA MET A 18 -29.45 -48.38 16.74
C MET A 18 -28.53 -47.30 17.31
N PRO A 19 -27.20 -47.50 17.35
CA PRO A 19 -26.30 -46.41 17.68
C PRO A 19 -26.60 -45.27 16.69
N ALA A 20 -26.88 -44.07 17.22
CA ALA A 20 -26.98 -42.89 16.37
C ALA A 20 -25.69 -42.83 15.55
N ALA A 21 -25.81 -42.99 14.23
CA ALA A 21 -24.69 -42.83 13.33
C ALA A 21 -24.26 -41.37 13.44
N ASN A 22 -23.23 -41.09 14.22
CA ASN A 22 -22.60 -39.79 14.25
C ASN A 22 -21.99 -39.57 12.87
N ALA A 23 -22.60 -38.70 12.07
CA ALA A 23 -22.01 -38.28 10.81
C ALA A 23 -20.64 -37.69 11.11
N SER A 24 -19.59 -38.21 10.49
CA SER A 24 -18.24 -37.68 10.66
C SER A 24 -18.21 -36.20 10.25
N ASP A 25 -17.65 -35.36 11.12
CA ASP A 25 -17.36 -33.97 10.77
C ASP A 25 -16.28 -33.94 9.68
N VAL A 26 -16.55 -33.21 8.59
CA VAL A 26 -15.61 -33.05 7.48
C VAL A 26 -15.24 -31.58 7.32
N ALA A 27 -13.97 -31.26 7.55
CA ALA A 27 -13.44 -29.92 7.30
C ALA A 27 -13.13 -29.73 5.81
N ILE A 28 -13.66 -28.67 5.20
CA ILE A 28 -13.42 -28.32 3.79
C ILE A 28 -12.76 -26.94 3.74
N TYR A 29 -11.53 -26.88 3.23
CA TYR A 29 -10.76 -25.64 3.10
C TYR A 29 -10.83 -25.12 1.67
N VAL A 30 -11.47 -23.97 1.49
CA VAL A 30 -11.60 -23.26 0.21
C VAL A 30 -10.68 -22.05 0.25
N THR A 31 -9.46 -22.23 -0.23
CA THR A 31 -8.38 -21.22 -0.26
C THR A 31 -7.48 -21.45 -1.46
N GLU A 32 -6.89 -20.38 -1.97
CA GLU A 32 -5.95 -20.34 -3.09
C GLU A 32 -5.04 -19.11 -2.88
N PRO A 33 -3.74 -19.16 -3.24
CA PRO A 33 -2.93 -17.96 -3.31
C PRO A 33 -3.58 -16.93 -4.24
N THR A 34 -3.44 -15.64 -3.93
CA THR A 34 -4.03 -14.58 -4.77
C THR A 34 -3.49 -14.60 -6.20
N HIS A 35 -4.40 -14.44 -7.17
CA HIS A 35 -4.08 -14.22 -8.58
C HIS A 35 -4.19 -12.75 -8.95
N ARG A 36 -4.22 -11.83 -7.98
CA ARG A 36 -4.56 -10.44 -8.19
C ARG A 36 -3.58 -9.50 -7.49
N GLN A 37 -3.15 -8.47 -8.21
CA GLN A 37 -2.37 -7.35 -7.69
C GLN A 37 -3.21 -6.48 -6.73
N ILE A 38 -2.55 -5.64 -5.94
CA ILE A 38 -3.17 -4.73 -4.97
C ILE A 38 -4.19 -3.79 -5.63
N ASP A 39 -3.89 -3.33 -6.85
CA ASP A 39 -4.75 -2.45 -7.64
C ASP A 39 -5.95 -3.18 -8.26
N GLY A 40 -5.88 -4.51 -8.35
CA GLY A 40 -6.95 -5.35 -8.81
C GLY A 40 -6.75 -5.98 -10.19
N LEU A 41 -5.60 -5.82 -10.84
CA LEU A 41 -5.28 -6.56 -12.06
C LEU A 41 -4.94 -8.01 -11.76
N PHE A 42 -5.33 -8.93 -12.64
CA PHE A 42 -4.98 -10.34 -12.49
C PHE A 42 -3.56 -10.59 -13.01
N ILE A 43 -2.75 -11.39 -12.30
CA ILE A 43 -1.40 -11.74 -12.74
C ILE A 43 -1.37 -12.89 -13.75
N ASP A 44 -2.45 -13.69 -13.80
CA ASP A 44 -2.63 -14.84 -14.68
C ASP A 44 -4.13 -15.22 -14.75
N ASP A 45 -4.47 -16.23 -15.56
CA ASP A 45 -5.82 -16.83 -15.62
C ASP A 45 -5.87 -18.30 -15.15
N GLU A 46 -4.87 -18.75 -14.38
CA GLU A 46 -4.77 -20.13 -13.88
C GLU A 46 -5.91 -20.49 -12.93
N LEU A 47 -6.51 -19.50 -12.25
CA LEU A 47 -7.64 -19.71 -11.35
C LEU A 47 -8.85 -20.34 -12.06
N VAL A 48 -9.00 -20.13 -13.38
CA VAL A 48 -10.07 -20.73 -14.18
C VAL A 48 -10.04 -22.25 -14.10
N ALA A 49 -8.87 -22.85 -14.29
CA ALA A 49 -8.70 -24.30 -14.24
C ALA A 49 -8.97 -24.87 -12.83
N ASN A 50 -8.63 -24.12 -11.78
CA ASN A 50 -8.91 -24.53 -10.41
C ASN A 50 -10.41 -24.52 -10.09
N LEU A 51 -11.17 -23.57 -10.63
CA LEU A 51 -12.61 -23.40 -10.42
C LEU A 51 -13.47 -24.33 -11.29
N ALA A 52 -12.93 -24.83 -12.41
CA ALA A 52 -13.61 -25.77 -13.29
C ALA A 52 -14.10 -27.02 -12.53
N TYR A 53 -15.11 -27.72 -13.06
CA TYR A 53 -15.78 -28.83 -12.38
C TYR A 53 -14.80 -29.91 -11.85
N ASP A 54 -13.82 -30.28 -12.67
CA ASP A 54 -12.74 -31.22 -12.37
C ASP A 54 -11.51 -30.59 -11.67
N GLY A 55 -11.49 -29.26 -11.58
CA GLY A 55 -10.46 -28.49 -10.90
C GLY A 55 -10.44 -28.70 -9.39
N ARG A 56 -9.32 -28.33 -8.76
CA ARG A 56 -9.10 -28.54 -7.32
C ARG A 56 -10.18 -27.88 -6.46
N LEU A 57 -10.56 -26.63 -6.75
CA LEU A 57 -11.61 -25.90 -6.04
C LEU A 57 -13.00 -26.32 -6.51
N GLY A 58 -13.14 -26.73 -7.78
CA GLY A 58 -14.38 -27.27 -8.31
C GLY A 58 -14.80 -28.56 -7.62
N GLN A 59 -13.90 -29.52 -7.43
CA GLN A 59 -14.21 -30.79 -6.75
C GLN A 59 -14.73 -30.55 -5.32
N LEU A 60 -14.19 -29.56 -4.60
CA LEU A 60 -14.67 -29.22 -3.25
C LEU A 60 -16.12 -28.70 -3.24
N VAL A 61 -16.56 -28.06 -4.32
CA VAL A 61 -17.83 -27.32 -4.38
C VAL A 61 -18.91 -28.07 -5.15
N PHE A 62 -18.56 -28.71 -6.27
CA PHE A 62 -19.46 -29.53 -7.08
C PHE A 62 -19.62 -30.95 -6.54
N ASN A 63 -18.55 -31.54 -5.98
CA ASN A 63 -18.55 -32.92 -5.47
C ASN A 63 -18.03 -32.99 -4.01
N PRO A 64 -18.61 -32.22 -3.07
CA PRO A 64 -18.09 -32.19 -1.71
C PRO A 64 -18.18 -33.58 -1.04
N PRO A 65 -17.26 -33.91 -0.12
CA PRO A 65 -17.37 -35.10 0.71
C PRO A 65 -18.73 -35.18 1.43
N ARG A 66 -19.23 -36.40 1.62
CA ARG A 66 -20.44 -36.67 2.42
C ARG A 66 -20.12 -36.53 3.92
N GLY A 67 -21.09 -36.09 4.71
CA GLY A 67 -20.95 -35.95 6.17
C GLY A 67 -21.42 -34.58 6.67
N ASN A 68 -21.12 -34.29 7.93
CA ASN A 68 -21.40 -32.97 8.52
C ASN A 68 -20.27 -32.00 8.14
N ARG A 69 -20.50 -31.16 7.13
CA ARG A 69 -19.46 -30.32 6.55
C ARG A 69 -19.27 -29.02 7.33
N ASN A 70 -18.01 -28.71 7.63
CA ASN A 70 -17.58 -27.44 8.19
C ASN A 70 -16.67 -26.74 7.17
N TRP A 71 -17.13 -25.61 6.63
CA TRP A 71 -16.43 -24.89 5.57
C TRP A 71 -15.51 -23.83 6.15
N PHE A 72 -14.26 -23.82 5.70
CA PHE A 72 -13.25 -22.83 6.01
C PHE A 72 -12.92 -22.09 4.72
N ILE A 73 -13.39 -20.85 4.59
CA ILE A 73 -13.37 -20.13 3.31
C ILE A 73 -12.46 -18.91 3.41
N ASP A 74 -11.56 -18.76 2.44
CA ASP A 74 -10.74 -17.57 2.26
C ASP A 74 -11.55 -16.46 1.58
N PRO A 75 -11.78 -15.33 2.26
CA PRO A 75 -12.49 -14.20 1.66
C PRO A 75 -11.78 -13.58 0.47
N GLN A 76 -10.43 -13.61 0.40
CA GLN A 76 -9.71 -13.04 -0.74
C GLN A 76 -10.03 -13.81 -2.01
N LEU A 77 -10.04 -15.15 -1.93
CA LEU A 77 -10.46 -16.01 -3.04
C LEU A 77 -11.90 -15.68 -3.48
N ILE A 78 -12.86 -15.54 -2.56
CA ILE A 78 -14.25 -15.22 -2.94
C ILE A 78 -14.35 -13.87 -3.65
N GLU A 79 -13.59 -12.87 -3.22
CA GLU A 79 -13.54 -11.56 -3.88
C GLU A 79 -12.92 -11.62 -5.28
N GLU A 80 -11.90 -12.45 -5.47
CA GLU A 80 -11.29 -12.68 -6.78
C GLU A 80 -12.24 -13.40 -7.73
N VAL A 81 -12.87 -14.50 -7.30
CA VAL A 81 -13.87 -15.18 -8.13
C VAL A 81 -15.03 -14.25 -8.46
N LYS A 82 -15.46 -13.39 -7.51
CA LYS A 82 -16.48 -12.37 -7.77
C LYS A 82 -16.02 -11.37 -8.82
N ALA A 83 -14.76 -10.91 -8.77
CA ALA A 83 -14.21 -10.01 -9.78
C ALA A 83 -14.20 -10.66 -11.18
N MET A 84 -13.88 -11.96 -11.28
CA MET A 84 -13.92 -12.72 -12.54
C MET A 84 -15.33 -12.82 -13.15
N THR A 85 -16.41 -12.62 -12.37
CA THR A 85 -17.79 -12.68 -12.91
C THR A 85 -18.14 -11.50 -13.83
N SER A 86 -17.35 -10.43 -13.80
CA SER A 86 -17.41 -9.30 -14.72
C SER A 86 -16.21 -9.34 -15.66
N ASP A 87 -16.15 -8.44 -16.63
CA ASP A 87 -14.95 -8.32 -17.47
C ASP A 87 -13.74 -7.98 -16.58
N TYR A 88 -12.65 -8.71 -16.75
CA TYR A 88 -11.40 -8.51 -16.01
C TYR A 88 -10.20 -8.60 -16.94
N SER A 89 -9.12 -7.93 -16.55
CA SER A 89 -7.89 -7.85 -17.33
C SER A 89 -6.72 -8.48 -16.58
N ILE A 90 -5.84 -9.08 -17.36
CA ILE A 90 -4.60 -9.68 -16.92
C ILE A 90 -3.46 -8.69 -17.17
N VAL A 91 -2.43 -8.72 -16.33
CA VAL A 91 -1.18 -7.98 -16.53
C VAL A 91 -0.67 -8.26 -17.95
N GLY A 92 -0.43 -7.19 -18.72
CA GLY A 92 -0.11 -7.29 -20.15
C GLY A 92 -1.25 -6.88 -21.09
N GLY A 93 -2.48 -6.73 -20.56
CA GLY A 93 -3.63 -6.18 -21.29
C GLY A 93 -4.55 -7.23 -21.91
N GLU A 94 -4.29 -8.52 -21.69
CA GLU A 94 -5.17 -9.60 -22.12
C GLU A 94 -6.48 -9.57 -21.32
N SER A 95 -7.59 -9.94 -21.98
CA SER A 95 -8.88 -10.12 -21.31
C SER A 95 -8.97 -11.52 -20.72
N GLY A 96 -9.44 -11.62 -19.48
CA GLY A 96 -9.67 -12.91 -18.84
C GLY A 96 -10.85 -13.66 -19.43
N VAL A 97 -10.80 -15.01 -19.38
CA VAL A 97 -11.81 -15.87 -20.03
C VAL A 97 -12.68 -16.66 -19.04
N GLY A 98 -12.46 -16.47 -17.74
CA GLY A 98 -13.03 -17.26 -16.66
C GLY A 98 -14.45 -16.93 -16.21
N GLY A 99 -15.11 -15.91 -16.79
CA GLY A 99 -16.32 -15.35 -16.18
C GLY A 99 -17.52 -16.31 -16.06
N VAL A 100 -17.68 -17.22 -17.01
CA VAL A 100 -18.72 -18.27 -16.93
C VAL A 100 -18.39 -19.28 -15.82
N VAL A 101 -17.14 -19.74 -15.76
CA VAL A 101 -16.67 -20.69 -14.75
C VAL A 101 -16.81 -20.10 -13.36
N ALA A 102 -16.41 -18.84 -13.16
CA ALA A 102 -16.52 -18.12 -11.90
C ALA A 102 -17.98 -18.00 -11.42
N LYS A 103 -18.91 -17.63 -12.31
CA LYS A 103 -20.35 -17.55 -12.00
C LYS A 103 -20.90 -18.91 -11.57
N ASN A 104 -20.59 -19.97 -12.31
CA ASN A 104 -21.05 -21.32 -12.01
C ASN A 104 -20.52 -21.80 -10.66
N TRP A 105 -19.23 -21.57 -10.40
CA TRP A 105 -18.59 -21.96 -9.14
C TRP A 105 -19.19 -21.21 -7.94
N LEU A 106 -19.38 -19.89 -8.03
CA LEU A 106 -19.99 -19.11 -6.95
C LEU A 106 -21.44 -19.53 -6.67
N ASN A 107 -22.24 -19.72 -7.72
CA ASN A 107 -23.62 -20.19 -7.58
C ASN A 107 -23.67 -21.54 -6.87
N GLN A 108 -22.79 -22.47 -7.24
CA GLN A 108 -22.71 -23.77 -6.60
C GLN A 108 -22.23 -23.66 -5.15
N LEU A 109 -21.21 -22.84 -4.86
CA LEU A 109 -20.73 -22.61 -3.49
C LEU A 109 -21.86 -22.08 -2.60
N THR A 110 -22.62 -21.10 -3.07
CA THR A 110 -23.77 -20.56 -2.33
C THR A 110 -24.86 -21.62 -2.12
N ALA A 111 -25.15 -22.44 -3.11
CA ALA A 111 -26.15 -23.50 -3.01
C ALA A 111 -25.74 -24.59 -2.00
N ILE A 112 -24.51 -25.08 -2.10
CA ILE A 112 -24.04 -26.22 -1.32
C ILE A 112 -23.75 -25.87 0.15
N THR A 113 -23.42 -24.61 0.44
CA THR A 113 -23.12 -24.13 1.80
C THR A 113 -24.33 -23.57 2.56
N ARG A 114 -25.52 -23.51 1.94
CA ARG A 114 -26.71 -22.81 2.49
C ARG A 114 -27.06 -23.19 3.93
N GLY A 115 -27.01 -24.49 4.25
CA GLY A 115 -27.30 -25.02 5.59
C GLY A 115 -26.06 -25.30 6.45
N ASP A 116 -24.86 -25.20 5.88
CA ASP A 116 -23.64 -25.66 6.53
C ASP A 116 -23.00 -24.54 7.37
N ARG A 117 -22.12 -24.92 8.29
CA ARG A 117 -21.33 -23.96 9.08
C ARG A 117 -20.18 -23.41 8.24
N ILE A 118 -20.00 -22.10 8.28
CA ILE A 118 -18.92 -21.39 7.57
C ILE A 118 -18.06 -20.63 8.58
N THR A 119 -16.76 -20.88 8.52
CA THR A 119 -15.72 -20.16 9.26
C THR A 119 -14.83 -19.43 8.27
N ALA A 120 -14.61 -18.15 8.47
CA ALA A 120 -13.71 -17.37 7.64
C ALA A 120 -12.25 -17.65 8.01
N LEU A 121 -11.43 -17.92 7.00
CA LEU A 121 -9.97 -17.89 7.15
C LEU A 121 -9.50 -16.43 7.28
N ALA A 122 -8.25 -16.25 7.68
CA ALA A 122 -7.59 -14.95 7.57
C ALA A 122 -7.61 -14.50 6.10
N TYR A 123 -7.78 -13.20 5.85
CA TYR A 123 -7.81 -12.66 4.49
C TYR A 123 -6.51 -12.99 3.73
N GLY A 124 -6.62 -13.74 2.63
CA GLY A 124 -5.47 -14.18 1.84
C GLY A 124 -4.66 -15.30 2.48
N ASN A 125 -5.20 -15.93 3.53
CA ASN A 125 -4.67 -17.07 4.25
C ASN A 125 -3.13 -17.09 4.41
N PRO A 126 -2.50 -16.01 4.92
CA PRO A 126 -1.06 -15.96 5.09
C PRO A 126 -0.59 -17.04 6.09
N SER A 127 0.65 -17.50 5.94
CA SER A 127 1.25 -18.46 6.86
C SER A 127 1.24 -17.93 8.29
N GLY A 128 0.59 -18.67 9.22
CA GLY A 128 0.56 -18.32 10.64
C GLY A 128 1.96 -18.24 11.26
N TYR A 129 2.90 -19.08 10.77
CA TYR A 129 4.31 -18.99 11.16
C TYR A 129 4.91 -17.63 10.79
N TRP A 130 4.76 -17.19 9.53
CA TRP A 130 5.35 -15.93 9.08
C TRP A 130 4.67 -14.71 9.69
N ILE A 131 3.35 -14.75 9.87
CA ILE A 131 2.62 -13.71 10.62
C ILE A 131 3.18 -13.59 12.04
N SER A 132 3.45 -14.70 12.74
CA SER A 132 4.00 -14.64 14.09
C SER A 132 5.40 -14.03 14.16
N LYS A 133 6.19 -14.16 13.09
CA LYS A 133 7.56 -13.63 13.01
C LYS A 133 7.64 -12.19 12.51
N LEU A 134 6.76 -11.80 11.59
CA LEU A 134 6.86 -10.54 10.86
C LEU A 134 5.78 -9.53 11.25
N ALA A 135 4.64 -9.98 11.77
CA ALA A 135 3.48 -9.12 12.03
C ALA A 135 2.63 -9.62 13.21
N GLN A 136 3.25 -10.09 14.30
CA GLN A 136 2.55 -10.66 15.46
C GLN A 136 1.45 -9.74 16.00
N SER A 137 1.69 -8.44 16.09
CA SER A 137 0.72 -7.44 16.56
C SER A 137 -0.47 -7.23 15.62
N LYS A 138 -0.42 -7.78 14.40
CA LYS A 138 -1.49 -7.74 13.38
C LYS A 138 -2.13 -9.11 13.15
N SER A 139 -1.75 -10.14 13.91
CA SER A 139 -2.33 -11.48 13.80
C SER A 139 -3.86 -11.48 13.83
N ASP A 140 -4.44 -10.82 14.84
CA ASP A 140 -5.89 -10.76 15.04
C ASP A 140 -6.58 -9.91 13.99
N PHE A 141 -5.89 -8.89 13.48
CA PHE A 141 -6.40 -8.03 12.41
C PHE A 141 -6.79 -8.86 11.18
N TYR A 142 -5.90 -9.75 10.68
CA TYR A 142 -6.21 -10.51 9.46
C TYR A 142 -7.35 -11.53 9.66
N LEU A 143 -7.48 -12.09 10.86
CA LEU A 143 -8.57 -13.01 11.21
C LEU A 143 -9.92 -12.26 11.27
N GLN A 144 -9.97 -11.14 11.99
CA GLN A 144 -11.17 -10.29 12.09
C GLN A 144 -11.57 -9.70 10.75
N PHE A 145 -10.59 -9.17 10.01
CA PHE A 145 -10.81 -8.63 8.67
C PHE A 145 -11.31 -9.72 7.73
N GLY A 146 -10.76 -10.93 7.80
CA GLY A 146 -11.25 -12.06 7.01
C GLY A 146 -12.73 -12.38 7.28
N ALA A 147 -13.13 -12.46 8.55
CA ALA A 147 -14.54 -12.66 8.92
C ALA A 147 -15.46 -11.52 8.46
N LYS A 148 -15.01 -10.27 8.60
CA LYS A 148 -15.73 -9.08 8.11
C LYS A 148 -15.95 -9.17 6.59
N ARG A 149 -14.91 -9.47 5.82
CA ARG A 149 -14.96 -9.53 4.35
C ARG A 149 -15.79 -10.71 3.86
N LEU A 150 -15.65 -11.89 4.46
CA LEU A 150 -16.43 -13.06 4.06
C LEU A 150 -17.93 -12.87 4.37
N THR A 151 -18.26 -12.26 5.52
CA THR A 151 -19.64 -11.91 5.87
C THR A 151 -20.28 -11.02 4.80
N ALA A 152 -19.54 -9.98 4.38
CA ALA A 152 -19.99 -9.07 3.33
C ALA A 152 -20.09 -9.77 1.97
N ALA A 153 -19.15 -10.65 1.62
CA ALA A 153 -19.13 -11.36 0.36
C ALA A 153 -20.27 -12.37 0.20
N LEU A 154 -20.61 -13.08 1.28
CA LEU A 154 -21.68 -14.10 1.28
C LEU A 154 -23.05 -13.56 1.68
N ASN A 155 -23.14 -12.28 2.11
CA ASN A 155 -24.33 -11.69 2.70
C ASN A 155 -24.93 -12.56 3.83
N ARG A 156 -24.05 -13.13 4.65
CA ARG A 156 -24.40 -14.10 5.70
C ARG A 156 -23.37 -14.05 6.81
N GLN A 157 -23.82 -14.09 8.06
CA GLN A 157 -22.92 -14.16 9.21
C GLN A 157 -22.09 -15.45 9.19
N VAL A 158 -20.77 -15.30 9.35
CA VAL A 158 -19.83 -16.42 9.46
C VAL A 158 -19.09 -16.37 10.79
N SER A 159 -18.53 -17.50 11.21
CA SER A 159 -17.64 -17.55 12.37
C SER A 159 -16.24 -17.06 11.98
N GLN A 160 -15.55 -16.39 12.90
CA GLN A 160 -14.13 -16.10 12.75
C GLN A 160 -13.31 -17.35 13.13
N LEU A 161 -12.23 -17.63 12.40
CA LEU A 161 -11.27 -18.63 12.82
C LEU A 161 -10.55 -18.20 14.11
N ALA A 162 -10.44 -19.12 15.07
CA ALA A 162 -9.83 -18.84 16.37
C ALA A 162 -8.30 -18.67 16.29
N LYS A 163 -7.62 -19.46 15.44
CA LYS A 163 -6.17 -19.48 15.25
C LYS A 163 -5.82 -19.89 13.83
N TYR A 164 -4.68 -19.44 13.32
CA TYR A 164 -4.21 -19.83 12.00
C TYR A 164 -4.11 -21.35 11.87
N PRO A 165 -4.60 -21.94 10.76
CA PRO A 165 -4.71 -23.40 10.64
C PRO A 165 -3.38 -24.04 10.23
N SER A 166 -2.49 -23.26 9.60
CA SER A 166 -1.25 -23.75 9.00
C SER A 166 -0.01 -23.27 9.74
N ALA A 167 0.79 -24.23 10.21
CA ALA A 167 2.17 -24.00 10.64
C ALA A 167 3.17 -24.10 9.48
N LYS A 168 2.70 -24.29 8.22
CA LYS A 168 3.59 -24.37 7.06
C LYS A 168 4.40 -23.08 6.96
N ALA A 169 5.71 -23.22 6.95
CA ALA A 169 6.67 -22.13 6.83
C ALA A 169 7.42 -22.31 5.50
N PRO A 170 6.84 -21.91 4.35
CA PRO A 170 7.60 -21.96 3.10
C PRO A 170 8.85 -21.09 3.25
N LYS A 171 9.95 -21.50 2.62
CA LYS A 171 11.16 -20.68 2.56
C LYS A 171 10.84 -19.39 1.82
N LEU A 172 11.02 -18.26 2.50
CA LEU A 172 10.98 -16.92 1.89
C LEU A 172 12.40 -16.46 1.59
N ASP A 173 12.60 -15.83 0.45
CA ASP A 173 13.86 -15.15 0.17
C ASP A 173 13.98 -13.86 0.98
N PHE A 174 15.20 -13.32 1.03
CA PHE A 174 15.49 -12.09 1.75
C PHE A 174 14.66 -10.91 1.22
N LEU A 175 14.50 -10.82 -0.10
CA LEU A 175 13.80 -9.72 -0.75
C LEU A 175 12.32 -9.68 -0.33
N THR A 176 11.62 -10.81 -0.34
CA THR A 176 10.22 -10.95 0.10
C THR A 176 10.05 -10.47 1.55
N ILE A 177 10.97 -10.89 2.44
CA ILE A 177 10.94 -10.48 3.84
C ILE A 177 11.14 -8.97 3.98
N GLN A 178 12.09 -8.39 3.22
CA GLN A 178 12.34 -6.94 3.24
C GLN A 178 11.17 -6.16 2.66
N THR A 179 10.61 -6.59 1.53
CA THR A 179 9.43 -5.97 0.92
C THR A 179 8.26 -5.94 1.90
N PHE A 180 7.97 -7.06 2.57
CA PHE A 180 6.91 -7.09 3.59
C PHE A 180 7.22 -6.12 4.74
N ARG A 181 8.43 -6.16 5.31
CA ARG A 181 8.79 -5.27 6.43
C ARG A 181 8.73 -3.80 6.05
N HIS A 182 9.24 -3.45 4.87
CA HIS A 182 9.22 -2.09 4.36
C HIS A 182 7.78 -1.59 4.18
N SER A 183 6.89 -2.41 3.61
CA SER A 183 5.47 -2.06 3.47
C SER A 183 4.80 -1.78 4.81
N GLN A 184 5.12 -2.54 5.86
CA GLN A 184 4.59 -2.29 7.21
C GLN A 184 5.11 -0.97 7.81
N ILE A 185 6.38 -0.63 7.56
CA ILE A 185 6.99 0.62 8.02
C ILE A 185 6.32 1.82 7.34
N VAL A 186 6.19 1.78 6.02
CA VAL A 186 5.57 2.84 5.23
C VAL A 186 4.09 3.00 5.58
N LEU A 187 3.36 1.89 5.74
CA LEU A 187 1.97 1.92 6.19
C LEU A 187 1.85 2.59 7.57
N LYS A 188 2.69 2.19 8.54
CA LYS A 188 2.67 2.76 9.89
C LYS A 188 2.99 4.26 9.90
N LEU A 189 3.94 4.69 9.06
CA LEU A 189 4.33 6.09 8.94
C LEU A 189 3.19 6.95 8.38
N ASN A 190 2.47 6.43 7.39
CA ASN A 190 1.47 7.18 6.64
C ASN A 190 0.02 6.98 7.13
N SER A 191 -0.24 6.01 8.01
CA SER A 191 -1.60 5.65 8.43
C SER A 191 -2.41 6.81 9.01
N GLN A 192 -1.78 7.77 9.68
CA GLN A 192 -2.46 8.96 10.21
C GLN A 192 -3.07 9.86 9.11
N TYR A 193 -2.55 9.77 7.88
CA TYR A 193 -3.04 10.54 6.74
C TYR A 193 -4.09 9.77 5.91
N MET A 194 -4.17 8.45 6.08
CA MET A 194 -5.04 7.55 5.31
C MET A 194 -6.45 7.44 5.87
N SER A 195 -7.40 7.01 5.05
CA SER A 195 -8.71 6.55 5.53
C SER A 195 -8.61 5.17 6.20
N PRO A 196 -9.53 4.79 7.10
CA PRO A 196 -9.56 3.44 7.66
C PRO A 196 -9.63 2.33 6.61
N GLU A 197 -10.40 2.53 5.54
CA GLU A 197 -10.54 1.57 4.46
C GLU A 197 -9.24 1.37 3.67
N GLU A 198 -8.51 2.47 3.37
CA GLU A 198 -7.20 2.38 2.71
C GLU A 198 -6.20 1.60 3.57
N ILE A 199 -6.21 1.82 4.90
CA ILE A 199 -5.33 1.10 5.84
C ILE A 199 -5.68 -0.38 5.85
N GLU A 200 -6.97 -0.72 6.02
CA GLU A 200 -7.43 -2.11 6.06
C GLU A 200 -7.08 -2.85 4.76
N LYS A 201 -7.35 -2.22 3.61
CA LYS A 201 -7.05 -2.79 2.29
C LYS A 201 -5.55 -3.04 2.11
N PHE A 202 -4.71 -2.04 2.32
CA PHE A 202 -3.26 -2.19 2.14
C PHE A 202 -2.66 -3.19 3.13
N GLN A 203 -3.06 -3.12 4.41
CA GLN A 203 -2.60 -4.04 5.45
C GLN A 203 -2.93 -5.49 5.07
N SER A 204 -4.19 -5.78 4.70
CA SER A 204 -4.65 -7.13 4.38
C SER A 204 -3.96 -7.71 3.14
N GLN A 205 -3.92 -6.95 2.03
CA GLN A 205 -3.31 -7.42 0.77
C GLN A 205 -1.77 -7.58 0.89
N SER A 206 -1.11 -6.78 1.74
CA SER A 206 0.34 -6.91 1.94
C SER A 206 0.78 -8.29 2.46
N ALA A 207 -0.11 -9.02 3.13
CA ALA A 207 0.20 -10.34 3.67
C ALA A 207 0.05 -11.48 2.65
N SER A 208 -0.57 -11.25 1.49
CA SER A 208 -0.81 -12.31 0.51
C SER A 208 0.49 -12.96 -0.02
N ILE A 209 1.60 -12.22 -0.04
CA ILE A 209 2.93 -12.77 -0.40
C ILE A 209 3.45 -13.83 0.58
N LEU A 210 2.85 -13.91 1.78
CA LEU A 210 3.16 -14.87 2.84
C LEU A 210 2.28 -16.13 2.77
N HIS A 211 1.41 -16.27 1.76
CA HIS A 211 0.60 -17.47 1.59
C HIS A 211 1.49 -18.72 1.45
N PRO A 212 1.20 -19.82 2.18
CA PRO A 212 2.08 -20.98 2.28
C PRO A 212 2.31 -21.69 0.94
N ASP A 213 1.27 -21.76 0.12
CA ASP A 213 1.28 -22.52 -1.15
C ASP A 213 1.53 -21.62 -2.38
N LEU A 214 1.96 -20.37 -2.18
CA LEU A 214 2.28 -19.44 -3.28
C LEU A 214 3.55 -19.88 -4.02
N LYS A 215 3.44 -20.10 -5.34
CA LYS A 215 4.56 -20.47 -6.23
C LYS A 215 5.63 -19.36 -6.25
N VAL A 216 6.90 -19.74 -6.44
CA VAL A 216 8.03 -18.79 -6.41
C VAL A 216 7.86 -17.65 -7.42
N GLY A 217 7.51 -17.96 -8.68
CA GLY A 217 7.32 -16.94 -9.72
C GLY A 217 6.20 -15.94 -9.37
N HIS A 218 5.03 -16.43 -8.92
CA HIS A 218 3.93 -15.56 -8.51
C HIS A 218 4.29 -14.73 -7.28
N ARG A 219 5.04 -15.31 -6.32
CA ARG A 219 5.55 -14.56 -5.16
C ARG A 219 6.47 -13.42 -5.57
N THR A 220 7.34 -13.62 -6.56
CA THR A 220 8.19 -12.54 -7.09
C THR A 220 7.34 -11.44 -7.72
N MET A 221 6.35 -11.79 -8.56
CA MET A 221 5.47 -10.80 -9.20
C MET A 221 4.67 -9.98 -8.16
N LEU A 222 4.04 -10.65 -7.19
CA LEU A 222 3.28 -9.99 -6.13
C LEU A 222 4.20 -9.22 -5.16
N GLY A 223 5.42 -9.68 -4.95
CA GLY A 223 6.44 -8.95 -4.19
C GLY A 223 6.85 -7.65 -4.88
N LEU A 224 7.01 -7.66 -6.20
CA LEU A 224 7.28 -6.45 -6.98
C LEU A 224 6.08 -5.50 -6.99
N ASP A 225 4.85 -6.03 -7.10
CA ASP A 225 3.62 -5.24 -6.98
C ASP A 225 3.51 -4.57 -5.60
N LEU A 226 3.75 -5.32 -4.52
CA LEU A 226 3.76 -4.78 -3.17
C LEU A 226 4.85 -3.70 -2.99
N ALA A 227 6.04 -3.91 -3.53
CA ALA A 227 7.10 -2.91 -3.50
C ALA A 227 6.67 -1.63 -4.24
N SER A 228 6.16 -1.74 -5.47
CA SER A 228 5.67 -0.60 -6.26
C SER A 228 4.51 0.14 -5.56
N SER A 229 3.56 -0.61 -5.01
CA SER A 229 2.44 -0.05 -4.25
C SER A 229 2.90 0.63 -2.96
N THR A 230 3.95 0.11 -2.32
CA THR A 230 4.57 0.74 -1.14
C THR A 230 5.25 2.06 -1.51
N GLU A 231 5.98 2.12 -2.62
CA GLU A 231 6.60 3.36 -3.10
C GLU A 231 5.56 4.43 -3.46
N LYS A 232 4.48 4.02 -4.15
CA LYS A 232 3.34 4.92 -4.43
C LYS A 232 2.72 5.47 -3.14
N LEU A 233 2.58 4.63 -2.12
CA LEU A 233 2.06 5.04 -0.81
C LEU A 233 3.02 6.01 -0.10
N ALA A 234 4.32 5.72 -0.10
CA ALA A 234 5.35 6.57 0.52
C ALA A 234 5.40 7.97 -0.09
N ASN A 235 5.15 8.08 -1.40
CA ASN A 235 5.22 9.31 -2.17
C ASN A 235 3.88 10.05 -2.35
N LYS A 236 2.83 9.66 -1.61
CA LYS A 236 1.55 10.43 -1.59
C LYS A 236 1.72 11.83 -0.99
N ILE A 237 2.65 12.02 -0.06
CA ILE A 237 3.13 13.34 0.36
C ILE A 237 4.50 13.55 -0.28
N ARG A 238 4.62 14.54 -1.17
CA ARG A 238 5.84 14.79 -1.93
C ARG A 238 5.96 16.24 -2.36
N LEU A 239 7.14 16.61 -2.83
CA LEU A 239 7.35 17.89 -3.51
C LEU A 239 7.29 17.70 -5.04
N ALA A 240 6.76 18.70 -5.75
CA ALA A 240 6.81 18.69 -7.21
C ALA A 240 8.24 18.96 -7.70
N PRO A 241 8.73 18.23 -8.71
CA PRO A 241 10.04 18.49 -9.29
C PRO A 241 10.08 19.89 -9.94
N GLY A 242 11.25 20.52 -9.93
CA GLY A 242 11.42 21.86 -10.49
C GLY A 242 12.87 22.30 -10.64
N ARG A 243 13.05 23.46 -11.26
CA ARG A 243 14.34 24.14 -11.40
C ARG A 243 14.13 25.64 -11.27
N PHE A 244 15.11 26.35 -10.72
CA PHE A 244 14.99 27.79 -10.47
C PHE A 244 16.12 28.59 -11.10
N THR A 245 15.83 29.83 -11.46
CA THR A 245 16.83 30.84 -11.81
C THR A 245 16.62 32.06 -10.92
N ILE A 246 17.67 32.48 -10.22
CA ILE A 246 17.66 33.58 -9.28
C ILE A 246 18.39 34.76 -9.89
N THR A 247 17.74 35.91 -9.95
CA THR A 247 18.29 37.14 -10.56
C THR A 247 18.51 38.27 -9.55
N SER A 248 18.05 38.12 -8.30
CA SER A 248 18.21 39.08 -7.21
C SER A 248 18.95 38.48 -6.03
N THR A 249 19.59 39.33 -5.21
CA THR A 249 20.29 38.88 -3.99
C THR A 249 19.35 38.17 -3.01
N LYS A 250 18.10 38.62 -2.89
CA LYS A 250 17.06 37.97 -2.09
C LYS A 250 15.89 37.62 -2.98
N GLN A 251 15.40 36.39 -2.90
CA GLN A 251 14.24 35.91 -3.68
C GLN A 251 13.50 34.83 -2.90
N ASN A 252 12.19 34.72 -3.10
CA ASN A 252 11.40 33.61 -2.57
C ASN A 252 11.14 32.59 -3.68
N LEU A 253 11.58 31.33 -3.47
CA LEU A 253 11.38 30.25 -4.43
C LEU A 253 10.08 29.49 -4.13
N PRO A 254 9.13 29.42 -5.08
CA PRO A 254 7.91 28.66 -4.87
C PRO A 254 8.16 27.16 -5.07
N ILE A 255 8.12 26.38 -3.99
CA ILE A 255 8.16 24.92 -4.04
C ILE A 255 6.74 24.37 -3.81
N THR A 256 6.27 23.49 -4.69
CA THR A 256 4.93 22.91 -4.54
C THR A 256 4.99 21.66 -3.66
N LEU A 257 4.25 21.67 -2.56
CA LEU A 257 4.01 20.52 -1.69
C LEU A 257 2.64 19.91 -2.04
N ILE A 258 2.62 18.60 -2.26
CA ILE A 258 1.44 17.84 -2.69
C ILE A 258 1.08 16.82 -1.61
N ASN A 259 -0.22 16.68 -1.33
CA ASN A 259 -0.77 15.64 -0.47
C ASN A 259 -1.93 14.93 -1.19
N ASP A 260 -1.70 13.68 -1.60
CA ASP A 260 -2.71 12.81 -2.22
C ASP A 260 -3.39 11.87 -1.19
N PHE A 261 -3.17 12.10 0.11
CA PHE A 261 -3.97 11.45 1.14
C PHE A 261 -5.29 12.19 1.37
N PRO A 262 -6.34 11.51 1.87
CA PRO A 262 -7.61 12.15 2.18
C PRO A 262 -7.55 13.09 3.39
N ASN A 263 -6.64 12.87 4.34
CA ASN A 263 -6.53 13.69 5.55
C ASN A 263 -5.42 14.75 5.42
N PRO A 264 -5.54 15.89 6.13
CA PRO A 264 -4.51 16.91 6.15
C PRO A 264 -3.19 16.41 6.75
N ALA A 265 -2.08 16.95 6.25
CA ALA A 265 -0.75 16.67 6.76
C ALA A 265 -0.07 17.96 7.23
N LYS A 266 0.40 17.94 8.48
CA LYS A 266 1.25 18.99 9.06
C LYS A 266 2.71 18.53 8.97
N VAL A 267 3.53 19.30 8.27
CA VAL A 267 4.89 18.92 7.89
C VAL A 267 5.88 20.06 8.07
N SER A 268 7.13 19.74 8.38
CA SER A 268 8.26 20.67 8.30
C SER A 268 9.10 20.36 7.06
N LEU A 269 9.76 21.38 6.53
CA LEU A 269 10.72 21.24 5.44
C LEU A 269 12.13 21.50 5.99
N GLU A 270 13.04 20.58 5.72
CA GLU A 270 14.47 20.80 5.93
C GLU A 270 15.11 21.09 4.58
N ILE A 271 15.74 22.25 4.46
CA ILE A 271 16.37 22.70 3.22
C ILE A 271 17.88 22.80 3.44
N GLY A 272 18.64 22.05 2.66
CA GLY A 272 20.10 22.12 2.60
C GLY A 272 20.58 22.71 1.28
N THR A 273 21.74 23.35 1.31
CA THR A 273 22.43 23.80 0.10
C THR A 273 23.69 22.96 -0.11
N LEU A 274 23.96 22.55 -1.35
CA LEU A 274 25.15 21.75 -1.66
C LEU A 274 26.42 22.60 -1.75
N ASN A 275 26.29 23.92 -1.86
CA ASN A 275 27.41 24.85 -1.80
C ASN A 275 27.03 26.13 -1.04
N GLY A 276 28.03 26.81 -0.46
CA GLY A 276 27.83 28.07 0.27
C GLY A 276 27.50 29.29 -0.61
N LYS A 277 27.04 29.09 -1.85
CA LYS A 277 26.67 30.19 -2.76
C LYS A 277 25.24 30.69 -2.55
N VAL A 278 24.42 29.87 -1.90
CA VAL A 278 23.04 30.19 -1.53
C VAL A 278 22.88 29.91 -0.05
N LEU A 279 22.32 30.87 0.67
CA LEU A 279 21.84 30.71 2.04
C LEU A 279 20.33 30.56 1.99
N VAL A 280 19.81 29.68 2.84
CA VAL A 280 18.37 29.40 2.92
C VAL A 280 17.93 29.62 4.35
N GLU A 281 16.83 30.36 4.52
CA GLU A 281 16.20 30.55 5.81
C GLU A 281 15.25 29.39 6.12
N SER A 282 15.06 29.09 7.41
CA SER A 282 14.07 28.09 7.82
C SER A 282 12.66 28.58 7.51
N VAL A 283 11.82 27.66 7.04
CA VAL A 283 10.40 27.94 6.79
C VAL A 283 9.54 27.41 7.93
N PRO A 284 8.43 28.08 8.27
CA PRO A 284 7.52 27.58 9.29
C PRO A 284 6.90 26.26 8.84
N THR A 285 6.39 25.50 9.81
CA THR A 285 5.60 24.29 9.56
C THR A 285 4.43 24.58 8.63
N GLN A 286 4.24 23.71 7.65
CA GLN A 286 3.21 23.81 6.63
C GLN A 286 2.06 22.84 6.92
N ILE A 287 0.84 23.25 6.56
CA ILE A 287 -0.33 22.37 6.58
C ILE A 287 -0.84 22.26 5.16
N VAL A 288 -0.87 21.03 4.64
CA VAL A 288 -1.43 20.72 3.33
C VAL A 288 -2.69 19.87 3.54
N ASN A 289 -3.83 20.38 3.07
CA ASN A 289 -5.11 19.67 3.19
C ASN A 289 -5.07 18.35 2.40
N GLY A 290 -6.01 17.45 2.69
CA GLY A 290 -6.14 16.22 1.92
C GLY A 290 -6.47 16.48 0.45
N ASN A 291 -5.94 15.65 -0.44
CA ASN A 291 -6.11 15.75 -1.89
C ASN A 291 -5.85 17.16 -2.44
N SER A 292 -4.80 17.82 -1.95
CA SER A 292 -4.51 19.22 -2.26
C SER A 292 -3.02 19.47 -2.46
N LYS A 293 -2.70 20.67 -2.95
CA LYS A 293 -1.34 21.16 -3.12
C LYS A 293 -1.23 22.61 -2.68
N ILE A 294 -0.11 22.97 -2.09
CA ILE A 294 0.22 24.34 -1.69
C ILE A 294 1.59 24.75 -2.23
N GLN A 295 1.81 26.05 -2.38
CA GLN A 295 3.13 26.60 -2.67
C GLN A 295 3.77 27.07 -1.37
N VAL A 296 4.94 26.54 -1.06
CA VAL A 296 5.78 26.96 0.06
C VAL A 296 6.86 27.88 -0.50
N MET A 297 6.87 29.12 -0.03
CA MET A 297 7.81 30.15 -0.47
C MET A 297 9.10 30.02 0.36
N ILE A 298 10.18 29.54 -0.25
CA ILE A 298 11.48 29.36 0.39
C ILE A 298 12.32 30.65 0.22
N PRO A 299 12.60 31.41 1.29
CA PRO A 299 13.46 32.58 1.19
C PRO A 299 14.90 32.15 1.00
N VAL A 300 15.53 32.68 -0.04
CA VAL A 300 16.93 32.40 -0.36
C VAL A 300 17.72 33.68 -0.56
N GLU A 301 18.97 33.66 -0.10
CA GLU A 301 19.93 34.74 -0.26
C GLU A 301 21.15 34.26 -1.07
N VAL A 302 21.44 34.97 -2.15
CA VAL A 302 22.54 34.64 -3.06
C VAL A 302 23.81 35.37 -2.64
N VAL A 303 24.83 34.58 -2.34
CA VAL A 303 26.16 35.07 -1.97
C VAL A 303 27.00 35.33 -3.23
N THR A 304 26.92 34.44 -4.23
CA THR A 304 27.70 34.57 -5.48
C THR A 304 27.01 33.90 -6.67
N SER A 305 27.33 34.35 -7.89
CA SER A 305 26.80 33.80 -9.13
C SER A 305 27.35 32.41 -9.47
N GLY A 306 26.63 31.68 -10.32
CA GLY A 306 27.00 30.33 -10.78
C GLY A 306 25.87 29.33 -10.66
N GLN A 307 26.20 28.05 -10.45
CA GLN A 307 25.22 26.98 -10.22
C GLN A 307 25.24 26.54 -8.75
N SER A 308 24.08 26.17 -8.25
CA SER A 308 23.85 25.59 -6.92
C SER A 308 22.68 24.60 -6.99
N GLU A 309 22.48 23.86 -5.90
CA GLU A 309 21.42 22.88 -5.76
C GLU A 309 20.85 22.97 -4.34
N LEU A 310 19.51 22.90 -4.24
CA LEU A 310 18.78 22.86 -2.97
C LEU A 310 18.24 21.45 -2.75
N SER A 311 18.68 20.81 -1.67
CA SER A 311 18.11 19.54 -1.19
C SER A 311 16.95 19.86 -0.26
N VAL A 312 15.75 19.36 -0.54
CA VAL A 312 14.57 19.59 0.31
C VAL A 312 14.01 18.24 0.76
N LYS A 313 13.84 18.10 2.08
CA LYS A 313 13.26 16.94 2.75
C LYS A 313 12.00 17.34 3.50
N ILE A 314 10.97 16.49 3.44
CA ILE A 314 9.73 16.67 4.19
C ILE A 314 9.78 15.81 5.46
N PHE A 315 9.46 16.40 6.60
CA PHE A 315 9.35 15.69 7.86
C PHE A 315 7.95 15.81 8.44
N SER A 316 7.45 14.70 8.99
CA SER A 316 6.25 14.68 9.83
C SER A 316 6.48 15.39 11.17
N GLU A 317 5.41 15.66 11.92
CA GLU A 317 5.51 16.23 13.28
C GLU A 317 6.41 15.41 14.23
N LYS A 318 6.50 14.09 14.00
CA LYS A 318 7.37 13.17 14.75
C LYS A 318 8.79 13.07 14.20
N HIS A 319 9.19 14.01 13.33
CA HIS A 319 10.51 14.06 12.68
C HIS A 319 10.86 12.76 11.94
N LYS A 320 9.86 12.14 11.30
CA LYS A 320 10.07 11.05 10.35
C LYS A 320 9.98 11.60 8.93
N LEU A 321 10.97 11.26 8.10
CA LEU A 321 11.03 11.62 6.68
C LEU A 321 9.78 11.11 5.97
N LEU A 322 9.16 11.97 5.15
CA LEU A 322 8.00 11.67 4.31
C LEU A 322 8.40 11.85 2.84
N GLY A 323 8.01 10.89 1.99
CA GLY A 323 8.41 10.88 0.59
C GLY A 323 9.92 10.90 0.37
N ASP A 324 10.29 11.18 -0.87
CA ASP A 324 11.69 11.26 -1.28
C ASP A 324 12.28 12.68 -1.12
N GLU A 325 13.59 12.73 -0.91
CA GLU A 325 14.37 13.96 -1.02
C GLU A 325 14.32 14.49 -2.46
N VAL A 326 14.02 15.79 -2.62
CA VAL A 326 14.02 16.43 -3.94
C VAL A 326 15.16 17.43 -4.04
N ILE A 327 15.98 17.27 -5.08
CA ILE A 327 17.08 18.16 -5.40
C ILE A 327 16.61 19.13 -6.49
N TYR A 328 16.64 20.43 -6.18
CA TYR A 328 16.29 21.50 -7.12
C TYR A 328 17.56 22.15 -7.66
N PRO A 329 17.82 22.05 -8.98
CA PRO A 329 18.87 22.82 -9.62
C PRO A 329 18.54 24.32 -9.59
N VAL A 330 19.52 25.13 -9.18
CA VAL A 330 19.39 26.59 -9.05
C VAL A 330 20.51 27.29 -9.81
N THR A 331 20.12 28.07 -10.83
CA THR A 331 21.04 28.96 -11.55
C THR A 331 21.02 30.36 -10.95
N LEU A 332 22.19 30.86 -10.56
CA LEU A 332 22.39 32.14 -9.90
C LEU A 332 22.95 33.16 -10.89
N LYS A 333 22.13 34.14 -11.27
CA LYS A 333 22.45 35.26 -12.16
C LYS A 333 22.35 36.59 -11.41
N VAL A 334 23.08 36.71 -10.31
CA VAL A 334 23.06 37.90 -9.45
C VAL A 334 24.33 38.70 -9.67
N ILE A 335 24.16 39.96 -10.08
CA ILE A 335 25.28 40.91 -10.15
C ILE A 335 25.61 41.31 -8.71
N SER A 336 26.86 41.07 -8.30
CA SER A 336 27.31 41.44 -6.96
C SER A 336 27.17 42.96 -6.76
N PRO A 337 26.48 43.44 -5.69
CA PRO A 337 26.40 44.87 -5.39
C PRO A 337 27.78 45.53 -5.27
N ILE A 338 28.78 44.78 -4.77
CA ILE A 338 30.16 45.24 -4.63
C ILE A 338 30.77 45.52 -6.01
N ALA A 339 30.55 44.63 -6.98
CA ALA A 339 31.04 44.84 -8.34
C ALA A 339 30.43 46.09 -8.97
N THR A 340 29.13 46.34 -8.74
CA THR A 340 28.46 47.56 -9.20
C THR A 340 29.07 48.82 -8.57
N TRP A 341 29.33 48.82 -7.26
CA TRP A 341 29.97 49.94 -6.57
C TRP A 341 31.40 50.20 -7.03
N ILE A 342 32.21 49.16 -7.22
CA ILE A 342 33.59 49.29 -7.72
C ILE A 342 33.57 49.87 -9.14
N THR A 343 32.69 49.35 -10.01
CA THR A 343 32.60 49.82 -11.39
C THR A 343 32.11 51.26 -11.47
N THR A 344 31.10 51.61 -10.66
CA THR A 344 30.54 52.98 -10.61
C THR A 344 31.56 53.96 -10.01
N GLY A 345 32.22 53.60 -8.91
CA GLY A 345 33.26 54.41 -8.29
C GLY A 345 34.46 54.61 -9.22
N GLY A 346 34.92 53.53 -9.88
CA GLY A 346 35.97 53.59 -10.90
C GLY A 346 35.58 54.50 -12.08
N ALA A 347 34.33 54.41 -12.55
CA ALA A 347 33.82 55.28 -13.60
C ALA A 347 33.80 56.76 -13.17
N ILE A 348 33.38 57.06 -11.95
CA ILE A 348 33.40 58.42 -11.39
C ILE A 348 34.84 58.95 -11.31
N ILE A 349 35.78 58.16 -10.80
CA ILE A 349 37.20 58.54 -10.71
C ILE A 349 37.78 58.81 -12.11
N LEU A 350 37.46 57.97 -13.11
CA LEU A 350 37.88 58.19 -14.49
C LEU A 350 37.31 59.49 -15.06
N PHE A 351 36.04 59.77 -14.81
CA PHE A 351 35.37 60.97 -15.29
C PHE A 351 35.97 62.25 -14.68
N VAL A 352 36.20 62.25 -13.36
CA VAL A 352 36.87 63.36 -12.66
C VAL A 352 38.29 63.54 -13.18
N SER A 353 39.02 62.43 -13.38
CA SER A 353 40.40 62.47 -13.91
C SER A 353 40.45 63.08 -15.32
N ALA A 354 39.49 62.74 -16.19
CA ALA A 354 39.37 63.31 -17.53
C ALA A 354 39.07 64.82 -17.51
N LEU A 355 38.18 65.27 -16.62
CA LEU A 355 37.88 66.70 -16.44
C LEU A 355 39.13 67.47 -15.95
N VAL A 356 39.85 66.95 -14.95
CA VAL A 356 41.08 67.57 -14.43
C VAL A 356 42.16 67.65 -15.50
N GLN A 357 42.36 66.58 -16.30
CA GLN A 357 43.30 66.62 -17.42
C GLN A 357 42.89 67.66 -18.47
N SER A 358 41.61 67.77 -18.79
CA SER A 358 41.09 68.76 -19.75
C SER A 358 41.36 70.20 -19.27
N PHE A 359 41.04 70.52 -18.01
CA PHE A 359 41.33 71.84 -17.43
C PHE A 359 42.83 72.15 -17.40
N ARG A 360 43.68 71.18 -17.02
CA ARG A 360 45.14 71.36 -17.08
C ARG A 360 45.63 71.63 -18.50
N ARG A 361 45.05 70.95 -19.50
CA ARG A 361 45.39 71.15 -20.93
C ARG A 361 45.00 72.54 -21.43
N ILE A 362 43.84 73.06 -21.01
CA ILE A 362 43.38 74.41 -21.37
C ILE A 362 44.25 75.48 -20.70
N ARG A 363 44.63 75.31 -19.42
CA ARG A 363 45.55 76.23 -18.72
C ARG A 363 46.92 76.30 -19.38
N ARG A 364 47.48 75.19 -19.87
CA ARG A 364 48.76 75.15 -20.58
C ARG A 364 48.75 75.75 -21.99
N LYS A 365 47.59 76.07 -22.56
CA LYS A 365 47.46 76.79 -23.84
C LYS A 365 47.24 78.30 -23.69
N ARG A 366 47.12 78.80 -22.45
CA ARG A 366 46.91 80.22 -22.12
C ARG A 366 48.12 80.88 -21.43
N LEU A 367 49.19 80.12 -21.23
CA LEU A 367 50.56 80.61 -21.04
C LEU A 367 51.28 80.37 -22.37
#